data_AF-A0A7M1B078-F1
#
_entry.id   AF-A0A7M1B078-F1
#
_cell.length_a   1.000
_cell.length_b   1.000
_cell.length_c   1.000
_cell.angle_alpha   90.00
_cell.angle_beta   90.00
_cell.angle_gamma   90.00
#
_symmetry.space_group_name_H-M   'P 1'
#
loop_
_entity.id
_entity.type
_entity.pdbx_description
1 polymer ?
#
loop_
_entity_poly.entity_id
_entity_poly.type
_entity_poly.pdbx_seq_one_letter_code
_entity_poly.pdbx_strand_id
1 'polypeptide(L)'
;MFDFLESDWFNIGLEIFFVILISYDMKKYFETKKREYIINIVLTIAFAIWALYPYYNSYIGWEDEQKKEMLSHCKGDENSTKLCRCLDDATFKEYTYDEYKKLDKNGSDYKEFVKDAKEECLDDSWF
;
A
#
# COMPACT_ATOMS: atom_id res chain seq x y z
N MET A 1 -8.52 2.72 -11.32
CA MET A 1 -8.37 1.99 -10.04
C MET A 1 -8.10 3.07 -9.03
N PHE A 2 -8.90 3.15 -7.97
CA PHE A 2 -8.96 4.25 -7.00
C PHE A 2 -7.78 5.25 -7.00
N ASP A 3 -7.76 6.20 -7.94
CA ASP A 3 -6.81 7.31 -7.94
C ASP A 3 -6.91 8.12 -6.63
N PHE A 4 -8.01 7.95 -5.89
CA PHE A 4 -8.17 8.52 -4.57
C PHE A 4 -7.38 7.78 -3.48
N LEU A 5 -7.18 6.45 -3.54
CA LEU A 5 -6.39 5.72 -2.54
C LEU A 5 -4.89 5.99 -2.72
N GLU A 6 -4.48 6.20 -3.97
CA GLU A 6 -3.16 6.72 -4.35
C GLU A 6 -3.12 8.25 -4.33
N SER A 7 -4.19 8.90 -3.89
CA SER A 7 -4.12 10.33 -3.66
C SER A 7 -3.35 10.55 -2.39
N ASP A 8 -2.33 11.41 -2.48
CA ASP A 8 -1.66 11.99 -1.32
C ASP A 8 -2.67 12.42 -0.25
N TRP A 9 -3.87 12.88 -0.66
CA TRP A 9 -4.96 13.27 0.21
C TRP A 9 -5.54 12.14 1.07
N PHE A 10 -5.65 10.92 0.54
CA PHE A 10 -6.15 9.78 1.30
C PHE A 10 -5.13 9.31 2.33
N ASN A 11 -3.86 9.23 1.96
CA ASN A 11 -2.77 8.91 2.89
C ASN A 11 -2.68 9.95 4.01
N ILE A 12 -2.69 11.24 3.67
CA ILE A 12 -2.75 12.34 4.64
C ILE A 12 -4.00 12.23 5.53
N GLY A 13 -5.16 11.91 4.95
CA GLY A 13 -6.40 11.72 5.70
C GLY A 13 -6.31 10.57 6.71
N LEU A 14 -5.71 9.45 6.30
CA LEU A 14 -5.55 8.25 7.12
C LEU A 14 -4.54 8.48 8.26
N GLU A 15 -3.44 9.19 8.00
CA GLU A 15 -2.50 9.63 9.03
C GLU A 15 -3.17 10.54 10.07
N ILE A 16 -3.94 11.54 9.62
CA ILE A 16 -4.69 12.43 10.52
C ILE A 16 -5.68 11.63 11.37
N PHE A 17 -6.38 10.68 10.78
CA PHE A 17 -7.31 9.81 11.48
C PHE A 17 -6.62 9.02 12.60
N PHE A 18 -5.45 8.43 12.33
CA PHE A 18 -4.69 7.72 13.37
C PHE A 18 -4.22 8.63 14.50
N VAL A 19 -3.74 9.84 14.17
CA VAL A 19 -3.35 10.82 15.19
C VAL A 19 -4.54 11.19 16.09
N ILE A 20 -5.73 11.34 15.53
CA ILE A 20 -6.96 11.62 16.30
C ILE A 20 -7.28 10.46 17.25
N LEU A 21 -7.24 9.21 16.76
CA LEU A 21 -7.51 8.02 17.59
C LEU A 21 -6.51 7.90 18.75
N ILE A 22 -5.21 8.04 18.46
CA ILE A 22 -4.16 7.99 19.48
C ILE A 22 -4.36 9.14 20.49
N SER A 23 -4.65 10.35 20.02
CA SER A 23 -4.89 11.50 20.89
C SER A 23 -6.11 11.30 21.79
N TYR A 24 -7.18 10.71 21.25
CA TYR A 24 -8.38 10.38 22.01
C TYR A 24 -8.08 9.36 23.12
N ASP A 25 -7.40 8.25 22.79
CA ASP A 25 -7.06 7.21 23.76
C ASP A 25 -6.04 7.70 24.78
N MET A 26 -5.08 8.54 24.39
CA MET A 26 -4.17 9.21 25.32
C MET A 26 -4.94 10.08 26.31
N LYS A 27 -5.86 10.92 25.83
CA LYS A 27 -6.70 11.76 26.70
C LYS A 27 -7.50 10.90 27.68
N LYS A 28 -8.13 9.83 27.19
CA LYS A 28 -8.90 8.90 28.02
C LYS A 28 -8.04 8.13 29.02
N TYR A 29 -6.82 7.78 28.65
CA TYR A 29 -5.84 7.20 29.55
C TYR A 29 -5.48 8.17 30.69
N PHE A 30 -5.25 9.45 30.40
CA PHE A 30 -4.97 10.43 31.45
C PHE A 30 -6.16 10.65 32.39
N GLU A 31 -7.39 10.63 31.88
CA GLU A 31 -8.62 10.75 32.67
C GLU A 31 -8.89 9.52 33.57
N THR A 32 -8.73 8.31 33.03
CA THR A 32 -9.20 7.08 33.70
C THR A 32 -8.09 6.20 34.25
N LYS A 33 -6.84 6.35 33.77
CA LYS A 33 -5.67 5.51 34.06
C LYS A 33 -5.86 4.02 33.78
N LYS A 34 -6.88 3.64 32.99
CA LYS A 34 -7.13 2.26 32.63
C LYS A 34 -6.13 1.77 31.58
N ARG A 35 -5.65 0.52 31.75
CA ARG A 35 -4.69 -0.11 30.84
C ARG A 35 -5.25 -0.40 29.44
N GLU A 36 -6.57 -0.53 29.30
CA GLU A 36 -7.24 -0.77 28.01
C GLU A 36 -6.86 0.29 26.96
N TYR A 37 -6.76 1.56 27.36
CA TYR A 37 -6.38 2.64 26.46
C TYR A 37 -4.92 2.56 26.00
N ILE A 38 -4.00 2.03 26.82
CA ILE A 38 -2.61 1.80 26.38
C ILE A 38 -2.58 0.68 25.32
N ILE A 39 -3.35 -0.39 25.54
CA ILE A 39 -3.44 -1.50 24.59
C ILE A 39 -4.02 -1.00 23.28
N ASN A 40 -5.09 -0.20 23.32
CA ASN A 40 -5.67 0.42 22.13
C ASN A 40 -4.64 1.25 21.37
N ILE A 41 -3.87 2.12 22.05
CA ILE A 41 -2.82 2.93 21.41
C ILE A 41 -1.80 2.04 20.69
N VAL A 42 -1.31 0.99 21.35
CA VAL A 42 -0.32 0.08 20.75
C VAL A 42 -0.90 -0.64 19.53
N LEU A 43 -2.16 -1.10 19.62
CA LEU A 43 -2.85 -1.73 18.50
C LEU A 43 -3.07 -0.75 17.35
N THR A 44 -3.45 0.49 17.64
CA THR A 44 -3.61 1.54 16.62
C THR A 44 -2.30 1.86 15.93
N ILE A 45 -1.18 1.93 16.67
CA ILE A 45 0.15 2.16 16.06
C ILE A 45 0.53 0.97 15.17
N ALA A 46 0.37 -0.27 15.65
CA ALA A 46 0.68 -1.46 14.85
C ALA A 46 -0.16 -1.51 13.56
N PHE A 47 -1.45 -1.21 13.66
CA PHE A 47 -2.34 -1.15 12.52
C PHE A 47 -1.99 0.01 11.57
N ALA A 48 -1.60 1.17 12.10
CA ALA A 48 -1.15 2.30 11.29
C ALA A 48 0.08 1.95 10.46
N ILE A 49 1.07 1.30 11.07
CA ILE A 49 2.26 0.83 10.36
C ILE A 49 1.85 -0.16 9.27
N TRP A 50 1.04 -1.17 9.60
CA TRP A 50 0.61 -2.18 8.64
C TRP A 50 -0.16 -1.59 7.46
N ALA A 51 -1.10 -0.67 7.72
CA ALA A 51 -1.93 -0.05 6.69
C ALA A 51 -1.15 0.92 5.80
N LEU A 52 -0.16 1.63 6.35
CA LEU A 52 0.64 2.62 5.61
C LEU A 52 1.87 2.01 4.94
N TYR A 53 2.32 0.81 5.34
CA TYR A 53 3.48 0.13 4.79
C TYR A 53 3.50 0.01 3.24
N PRO A 54 2.44 -0.49 2.57
CA PRO A 54 2.46 -0.61 1.11
C PRO A 54 2.53 0.76 0.40
N TYR A 55 1.96 1.80 1.01
CA TYR A 55 2.08 3.16 0.48
C TYR A 55 3.48 3.71 0.67
N TYR A 56 4.11 3.46 1.82
CA TYR A 56 5.50 3.82 2.04
C TYR A 56 6.42 3.17 1.01
N ASN A 57 6.25 1.87 0.74
CA ASN A 57 7.03 1.16 -0.28
C ASN A 57 6.81 1.78 -1.66
N SER A 58 5.57 2.03 -2.06
CA SER A 58 5.29 2.66 -3.34
C SER A 58 5.89 4.06 -3.43
N TYR A 59 5.72 4.93 -2.43
CA TYR A 59 6.15 6.33 -2.50
C TYR A 59 7.64 6.56 -2.26
N ILE A 60 8.26 5.82 -1.33
CA ILE A 60 9.63 6.06 -0.87
C ILE A 60 10.58 4.94 -1.32
N GLY A 61 10.08 3.72 -1.50
CA GLY A 61 10.89 2.58 -1.94
C GLY A 61 11.29 2.60 -3.42
N TRP A 62 10.79 3.57 -4.19
CA TRP A 62 11.02 3.71 -5.63
C TRP A 62 11.26 5.16 -6.01
N GLU A 63 12.25 5.40 -6.87
CA GLU A 63 12.47 6.72 -7.47
C GLU A 63 11.51 6.94 -8.66
N ASP A 64 11.12 8.19 -8.90
CA ASP A 64 10.20 8.55 -9.99
C ASP A 64 10.70 8.11 -11.37
N GLU A 65 12.02 8.12 -11.60
CA GLU A 65 12.62 7.67 -12.85
C GLU A 65 12.44 6.15 -13.06
N GLN A 66 12.56 5.37 -11.99
CA GLN A 66 12.42 3.91 -12.02
C GLN A 66 10.97 3.50 -12.27
N LYS A 67 10.02 4.20 -11.63
CA LYS A 67 8.59 4.02 -11.89
C LYS A 67 8.23 4.36 -13.33
N LYS A 68 8.73 5.49 -13.83
CA LYS A 68 8.51 5.91 -15.23
C LYS A 68 9.08 4.91 -16.22
N GLU A 69 10.26 4.35 -15.93
CA GLU A 69 10.86 3.31 -16.77
C GLU A 69 9.98 2.07 -16.83
N MET A 70 9.53 1.53 -15.69
CA MET A 70 8.64 0.36 -15.66
C MET A 70 7.30 0.62 -16.37
N LEU A 71 6.63 1.73 -16.05
CA LEU A 71 5.36 2.10 -16.68
C LEU A 71 5.49 2.38 -18.19
N SER A 72 6.68 2.72 -18.68
CA SER A 72 6.91 2.97 -20.11
C SER A 72 6.84 1.70 -20.97
N HIS A 73 6.93 0.52 -20.36
CA HIS A 73 6.82 -0.78 -21.03
C HIS A 73 5.35 -1.17 -21.27
N CYS A 74 4.41 -0.56 -20.54
CA CYS A 74 2.97 -0.77 -20.69
C CYS A 74 2.38 -0.03 -21.90
N LYS A 75 2.80 -0.41 -23.12
CA LYS A 75 2.26 0.11 -24.39
C LYS A 75 1.44 -0.98 -25.10
N GLY A 76 0.13 -0.78 -25.22
CA GLY A 76 -0.78 -1.71 -25.89
C GLY A 76 -2.21 -1.17 -26.00
N ASP A 77 -3.19 -2.04 -26.26
CA ASP A 77 -4.62 -1.70 -26.23
C ASP A 77 -5.07 -1.22 -24.84
N GLU A 78 -6.16 -0.44 -24.72
CA GLU A 78 -6.62 0.17 -23.45
C GLU A 78 -6.71 -0.82 -22.28
N ASN A 79 -7.29 -2.01 -22.50
CA ASN A 79 -7.41 -3.04 -21.46
C ASN A 79 -6.05 -3.64 -21.05
N SER A 80 -5.16 -3.88 -22.02
CA SER A 80 -3.82 -4.40 -21.74
C SER A 80 -2.95 -3.37 -21.02
N THR A 81 -3.14 -2.09 -21.34
CA THR A 81 -2.45 -0.98 -20.70
C THR A 81 -2.94 -0.79 -19.26
N LYS A 82 -4.25 -0.91 -19.01
CA LYS A 82 -4.84 -0.83 -17.67
C LYS A 82 -4.36 -1.97 -16.76
N LEU A 83 -4.35 -3.21 -17.27
CA LEU A 83 -3.85 -4.37 -16.54
C LEU A 83 -2.36 -4.24 -16.23
N CYS A 84 -1.56 -3.81 -17.21
CA CYS A 84 -0.12 -3.64 -17.05
C CYS A 84 0.22 -2.60 -15.97
N ARG A 85 -0.46 -1.44 -15.98
CA ARG A 85 -0.28 -0.41 -14.94
C ARG A 85 -0.68 -0.91 -13.56
N CYS A 86 -1.80 -1.63 -13.47
CA CYS A 86 -2.25 -2.20 -12.19
C CYS A 86 -1.24 -3.19 -11.60
N LEU A 87 -0.64 -4.05 -12.43
CA LEU A 87 0.40 -4.98 -12.00
C LEU A 87 1.69 -4.27 -11.57
N ASP A 88 2.09 -3.21 -12.28
CA ASP A 88 3.23 -2.38 -11.90
C ASP A 88 2.95 -1.65 -10.57
N ASP A 89 1.75 -1.10 -10.38
CA ASP A 89 1.35 -0.43 -9.13
C ASP A 89 1.28 -1.40 -7.94
N ALA A 90 0.80 -2.63 -8.16
CA ALA A 90 0.86 -3.69 -7.16
C ALA A 90 2.31 -4.04 -6.80
N THR A 91 3.20 -4.08 -7.80
CA THR A 91 4.63 -4.33 -7.60
C THR A 91 5.29 -3.22 -6.78
N PHE A 92 4.94 -1.95 -7.03
CA PHE A 92 5.45 -0.82 -6.27
C PHE A 92 5.02 -0.85 -4.80
N LYS A 93 3.81 -1.36 -4.51
CA LYS A 93 3.28 -1.45 -3.15
C LYS A 93 3.87 -2.61 -2.35
N GLU A 94 4.11 -3.74 -3.01
CA GLU A 94 4.59 -4.95 -2.35
C GLU A 94 6.10 -4.91 -2.08
N TYR A 95 6.90 -4.41 -3.03
CA TYR A 95 8.36 -4.47 -2.97
C TYR A 95 9.00 -3.10 -3.04
N THR A 96 10.15 -2.93 -2.40
CA THR A 96 11.07 -1.82 -2.71
C THR A 96 11.86 -2.12 -3.98
N TYR A 97 12.46 -1.09 -4.60
CA TYR A 97 13.25 -1.30 -5.82
C TYR A 97 14.42 -2.28 -5.65
N ASP A 98 15.09 -2.24 -4.49
CA ASP A 98 16.21 -3.14 -4.17
C ASP A 98 15.75 -4.59 -3.96
N GLU A 99 14.58 -4.80 -3.37
CA GLU A 99 13.96 -6.11 -3.23
C GLU A 99 13.49 -6.63 -4.58
N TYR A 100 12.85 -5.79 -5.37
CA TYR A 100 12.42 -6.12 -6.72
C TYR A 100 13.58 -6.55 -7.64
N LYS A 101 14.74 -5.90 -7.52
CA LYS A 101 15.95 -6.29 -8.26
C LYS A 101 16.50 -7.65 -7.83
N LYS A 102 16.33 -8.04 -6.57
CA LYS A 102 16.84 -9.29 -6.00
C LYS A 102 15.84 -10.44 -6.09
N LEU A 103 14.58 -10.15 -6.43
CA LEU A 103 13.53 -11.16 -6.60
C LEU A 103 13.91 -12.18 -7.68
N ASP A 104 13.71 -13.45 -7.34
CA ASP A 104 13.73 -14.52 -8.34
C ASP A 104 12.43 -14.52 -9.12
N LYS A 105 12.46 -13.97 -10.32
CA LYS A 105 11.29 -13.89 -11.22
C LYS A 105 10.76 -15.27 -11.65
N ASN A 106 11.54 -16.33 -11.45
CA ASN A 106 11.13 -17.70 -11.72
C ASN A 106 10.67 -18.47 -10.46
N GLY A 107 10.82 -17.87 -9.28
CA GLY A 107 10.42 -18.44 -7.99
C GLY A 107 8.91 -18.69 -7.88
N SER A 108 8.51 -19.56 -6.97
CA SER A 108 7.10 -19.81 -6.65
C SER A 108 6.40 -18.55 -6.17
N ASP A 109 7.08 -17.79 -5.31
CA ASP A 109 6.49 -16.70 -4.54
C ASP A 109 6.14 -15.51 -5.45
N TYR A 110 7.05 -15.16 -6.36
CA TYR A 110 6.78 -14.10 -7.35
C TYR A 110 5.69 -14.51 -8.35
N LYS A 111 5.61 -15.80 -8.72
CA LYS A 111 4.55 -16.30 -9.61
C LYS A 111 3.17 -16.28 -8.95
N GLU A 112 3.12 -16.60 -7.66
CA GLU A 112 1.91 -16.51 -6.85
C GLU A 112 1.46 -15.06 -6.73
N PHE A 113 2.38 -14.15 -6.37
CA PHE A 113 2.13 -12.71 -6.36
C PHE A 113 1.58 -12.19 -7.70
N VAL A 114 2.22 -12.50 -8.83
CA VAL A 114 1.76 -12.04 -10.15
C VAL A 114 0.38 -12.61 -10.49
N LYS A 115 0.08 -13.84 -10.06
CA LYS A 115 -1.22 -14.46 -10.28
C LYS A 115 -2.30 -13.75 -9.45
N ASP A 116 -2.05 -13.55 -8.16
CA ASP A 116 -2.99 -12.91 -7.25
C ASP A 116 -3.23 -11.46 -7.65
N ALA A 117 -2.16 -10.70 -7.93
CA ALA A 117 -2.26 -9.33 -8.44
C ALA A 117 -3.02 -9.28 -9.77
N LYS A 118 -2.85 -10.28 -10.65
CA LYS A 118 -3.59 -10.34 -11.91
C LYS A 118 -5.07 -10.66 -11.69
N GLU A 119 -5.40 -11.53 -10.75
CA GLU A 119 -6.79 -11.80 -10.36
C GLU A 119 -7.42 -10.53 -9.78
N GLU A 120 -6.77 -9.84 -8.84
CA GLU A 120 -7.25 -8.56 -8.29
C GLU A 120 -7.39 -7.47 -9.35
N CYS A 121 -6.47 -7.39 -10.31
CA CYS A 121 -6.53 -6.40 -11.39
C CYS A 121 -7.59 -6.70 -12.47
N LEU A 122 -8.00 -7.97 -12.61
CA LEU A 122 -9.00 -8.42 -13.59
C LEU A 122 -10.39 -8.60 -12.99
N ASP A 123 -10.49 -8.69 -11.66
CA ASP A 123 -11.74 -8.88 -10.96
C ASP A 123 -12.56 -7.58 -11.00
N ASP A 124 -13.42 -7.48 -12.01
CA ASP A 124 -14.44 -6.45 -12.10
C ASP A 124 -15.59 -6.69 -11.07
N SER A 125 -15.56 -7.76 -10.26
CA SER A 125 -16.70 -8.21 -9.44
C SER A 125 -17.06 -7.36 -8.22
N TRP A 126 -16.33 -6.29 -7.95
CA TRP A 126 -16.74 -5.29 -6.94
C TRP A 126 -17.35 -4.02 -7.53
N PHE A 127 -17.88 -4.09 -8.76
CA PHE A 127 -18.86 -3.17 -9.34
C PHE A 127 -20.12 -3.90 -9.85
#